data_AF-A0A5N5JIM9-F1
#
_entry.id   AF-A0A5N5JIM9-F1
#
_cell.length_a   1.000
_cell.length_b   1.000
_cell.length_c   1.000
_cell.angle_alpha   90.00
_cell.angle_beta   90.00
_cell.angle_gamma   90.00
#
_symmetry.space_group_name_H-M   'P 1'
#
loop_
_entity.id
_entity.type
_entity.pdbx_description
1 polymer ?
#
loop_
_entity_poly.entity_id
_entity_poly.type
_entity_poly.pdbx_seq_one_letter_code
_entity_poly.pdbx_strand_id
1 'polypeptide(L)'
;MSKQDEILKDFLLPDLKKDGAKTYLQKIRSVALKHRQSQIKLKKVEKYSFKVGSLAETSYKDEPEMLEEWEQFYLPDHMFMEVIGVLEKFPCNSPNDELVLMVYEDGNVYAYEGNRLHLASNSLKELFERGLQFPGTKQYYRGQSFEDMKEEEWNKVKESEEVKEMMKEHQQTLECMKGSYLANLDVIMGRQRGEQSPAGVGKEPIPVHL
;
A
#
# COMPACT_ATOMS: atom_id res chain seq x y z
N MET A 1 14.93 24.99 -22.64
CA MET A 1 14.84 24.13 -21.44
C MET A 1 14.04 22.91 -21.84
N SER A 2 14.53 21.69 -21.62
CA SER A 2 13.79 20.48 -22.01
C SER A 2 12.55 20.32 -21.12
N LYS A 3 11.53 19.59 -21.58
CA LYS A 3 10.36 19.27 -20.75
C LYS A 3 10.76 18.55 -19.45
N GLN A 4 11.75 17.66 -19.53
CA GLN A 4 12.30 17.01 -18.35
C GLN A 4 12.95 18.03 -17.40
N ASP A 5 13.73 18.99 -17.89
CA ASP A 5 14.39 19.98 -17.04
C ASP A 5 13.36 20.86 -16.31
N GLU A 6 12.24 21.19 -16.95
CA GLU A 6 11.13 21.92 -16.31
C GLU A 6 10.50 21.09 -15.18
N ILE A 7 10.19 19.82 -15.44
CA ILE A 7 9.61 18.91 -14.43
C ILE A 7 10.55 18.78 -13.23
N LEU A 8 11.83 18.54 -13.48
CA LEU A 8 12.84 18.41 -12.43
C LEU A 8 12.95 19.71 -11.62
N LYS A 9 12.96 20.86 -12.30
CA LYS A 9 13.00 22.16 -11.64
C LYS A 9 11.79 22.36 -10.73
N ASP A 10 10.58 22.05 -11.21
CA ASP A 10 9.36 22.21 -10.44
C ASP A 10 9.33 21.34 -9.18
N PHE A 11 9.79 20.08 -9.27
CA PHE A 11 9.91 19.21 -8.09
C PHE A 11 10.95 19.69 -7.08
N LEU A 12 11.90 20.55 -7.49
CA LEU A 12 12.93 21.14 -6.64
C LEU A 12 12.57 22.53 -6.10
N LEU A 13 11.43 23.10 -6.49
CA LEU A 13 10.95 24.37 -5.95
C LEU A 13 10.44 24.30 -4.50
N PRO A 14 9.68 23.25 -4.09
CA PRO A 14 9.21 23.13 -2.71
C PRO A 14 10.39 22.95 -1.75
N ASP A 15 10.38 23.70 -0.65
CA ASP A 15 11.49 23.75 0.31
C ASP A 15 10.98 23.36 1.69
N LEU A 16 11.28 22.13 2.10
CA LEU A 16 10.81 21.56 3.36
C LEU A 16 11.13 22.45 4.57
N LYS A 17 12.30 23.09 4.60
CA LYS A 17 12.73 23.92 5.74
C LYS A 17 11.95 25.22 5.84
N LYS A 18 11.52 25.77 4.70
CA LYS A 18 10.76 27.03 4.64
C LYS A 18 9.25 26.81 4.72
N ASP A 19 8.77 25.75 4.09
CA ASP A 19 7.34 25.46 3.93
C ASP A 19 6.79 24.66 5.12
N GLY A 20 7.62 23.86 5.78
CA GLY A 20 7.16 22.83 6.71
C GLY A 20 6.55 21.62 5.98
N ALA A 21 6.50 20.48 6.68
CA ALA A 21 6.08 19.18 6.15
C ALA A 21 4.78 19.22 5.33
N LYS A 22 3.69 19.72 5.92
CA LYS A 22 2.36 19.74 5.30
C LYS A 22 2.35 20.54 3.98
N THR A 23 2.87 21.76 3.99
CA THR A 23 2.88 22.62 2.80
C THR A 23 3.86 22.11 1.76
N TYR A 24 4.99 21.53 2.18
CA TYR A 24 5.94 20.85 1.30
C TYR A 24 5.25 19.74 0.51
N LEU A 25 4.58 18.79 1.17
CA LEU A 25 3.87 17.70 0.52
C LEU A 25 2.75 18.19 -0.42
N GLN A 26 1.95 19.16 0.02
CA GLN A 26 0.91 19.77 -0.83
C GLN A 26 1.47 20.37 -2.13
N LYS A 27 2.65 21.00 -2.06
CA LYS A 27 3.34 21.52 -3.24
C LYS A 27 3.90 20.39 -4.10
N ILE A 28 4.48 19.34 -3.52
CA ILE A 28 4.93 18.15 -4.26
C ILE A 28 3.76 17.50 -5.03
N ARG A 29 2.62 17.31 -4.37
CA ARG A 29 1.39 16.82 -5.00
C ARG A 29 0.97 17.70 -6.17
N SER A 30 0.99 19.02 -5.99
CA SER A 30 0.64 19.97 -7.04
C SER A 30 1.55 19.84 -8.26
N VAL A 31 2.85 19.58 -8.05
CA VAL A 31 3.82 19.34 -9.14
C VAL A 31 3.54 18.00 -9.83
N ALA A 32 3.30 16.92 -9.07
CA ALA A 32 2.97 15.61 -9.63
C ALA A 32 1.70 15.65 -10.49
N LEU A 33 0.68 16.39 -10.05
CA LEU A 33 -0.55 16.62 -10.81
C LEU A 33 -0.34 17.51 -12.04
N LYS A 34 0.46 18.58 -11.92
CA LYS A 34 0.80 19.47 -13.05
C LYS A 34 1.43 18.69 -14.21
N HIS A 35 2.32 17.76 -13.87
CA HIS A 35 3.12 17.01 -14.85
C HIS A 35 2.64 15.57 -15.08
N ARG A 36 1.42 15.26 -14.65
CA ARG A 36 0.79 13.94 -14.75
C ARG A 36 0.97 13.31 -16.14
N GLN A 37 1.24 12.01 -16.18
CA GLN A 37 1.51 11.22 -17.40
C GLN A 37 2.77 11.64 -18.18
N SER A 38 3.53 12.64 -17.72
CA SER A 38 4.81 12.97 -18.34
C SER A 38 5.85 11.92 -17.98
N GLN A 39 6.62 11.51 -18.98
CA GLN A 39 7.70 10.55 -18.81
C GLN A 39 9.04 11.27 -18.71
N ILE A 40 9.83 10.93 -17.69
CA ILE A 40 11.20 11.41 -17.52
C ILE A 40 12.15 10.24 -17.30
N LYS A 41 13.45 10.50 -17.49
CA LYS A 41 14.52 9.54 -17.22
C LYS A 41 15.17 9.83 -15.89
N LEU A 42 15.21 8.82 -15.02
CA LEU A 42 16.00 8.84 -13.79
C LEU A 42 17.37 8.21 -14.07
N LYS A 43 18.43 8.80 -13.49
CA LYS A 43 19.79 8.29 -13.69
C LYS A 43 19.95 6.88 -13.11
N LYS A 44 20.92 6.10 -13.61
CA LYS A 44 21.19 4.67 -13.30
C LYS A 44 20.13 3.68 -13.81
N VAL A 45 18.92 4.17 -14.10
CA VAL A 45 17.78 3.38 -14.57
C VAL A 45 17.18 3.98 -15.85
N GLU A 46 18.00 4.64 -16.67
CA GLU A 46 17.59 5.41 -17.85
C GLU A 46 16.90 4.54 -18.92
N LYS A 47 17.14 3.22 -18.90
CA LYS A 47 16.46 2.25 -19.76
C LYS A 47 14.96 2.14 -19.47
N TYR A 48 14.52 2.49 -18.26
CA TYR A 48 13.11 2.49 -17.86
C TYR A 48 12.49 3.88 -17.99
N SER A 49 11.17 3.95 -17.93
CA SER A 49 10.41 5.20 -18.01
C SER A 49 9.82 5.51 -16.65
N PHE A 50 10.13 6.69 -16.10
CA PHE A 50 9.45 7.16 -14.89
C PHE A 50 8.27 8.04 -15.31
N LYS A 51 7.05 7.55 -15.09
CA LYS A 51 5.81 8.25 -15.36
C LYS A 51 5.41 9.05 -14.13
N VAL A 52 5.45 10.37 -14.25
CA VAL A 52 5.06 11.29 -13.18
C VAL A 52 3.55 11.23 -12.95
N GLY A 53 3.14 11.24 -11.69
CA GLY A 53 1.74 11.35 -11.31
C GLY A 53 1.47 10.93 -9.88
N SER A 54 0.20 10.63 -9.61
CA SER A 54 -0.32 10.26 -8.29
C SER A 54 -0.61 8.77 -8.21
N LEU A 55 -1.28 8.31 -7.15
CA LEU A 55 -1.79 6.94 -7.04
C LEU A 55 -2.56 6.49 -8.30
N ALA A 56 -3.30 7.40 -8.93
CA ALA A 56 -4.09 7.13 -10.13
C ALA A 56 -3.26 6.67 -11.36
N GLU A 57 -1.93 6.89 -11.33
CA GLU A 57 -1.00 6.48 -12.38
C GLU A 57 -0.42 5.09 -12.18
N THR A 58 -0.67 4.49 -11.01
CA THR A 58 -0.11 3.21 -10.57
C THR A 58 -1.13 2.08 -10.73
N SER A 59 -0.66 0.85 -10.57
CA SER A 59 -1.51 -0.34 -10.49
C SER A 59 -2.48 -0.32 -9.29
N TYR A 60 -2.24 0.51 -8.28
CA TYR A 60 -3.04 0.65 -7.05
C TYR A 60 -4.11 1.75 -7.15
N LYS A 61 -4.41 2.25 -8.35
CA LYS A 61 -5.37 3.36 -8.57
C LYS A 61 -6.77 3.13 -7.97
N ASP A 62 -7.18 1.88 -7.85
CA ASP A 62 -8.51 1.48 -7.36
C ASP A 62 -8.47 1.07 -5.88
N GLU A 63 -7.32 1.23 -5.21
CA GLU A 63 -7.04 0.86 -3.81
C GLU A 63 -6.55 2.11 -3.03
N PRO A 64 -7.40 3.11 -2.79
CA PRO A 64 -7.02 4.35 -2.08
C PRO A 64 -6.48 4.10 -0.66
N GLU A 65 -6.89 3.01 -0.01
CA GLU A 65 -6.39 2.55 1.30
C GLU A 65 -4.88 2.27 1.31
N MET A 66 -4.27 2.04 0.14
CA MET A 66 -2.82 1.85 0.04
C MET A 66 -2.03 3.06 0.52
N LEU A 67 -2.60 4.27 0.41
CA LEU A 67 -1.94 5.48 0.93
C LEU A 67 -1.82 5.41 2.44
N GLU A 68 -2.93 5.13 3.14
CA GLU A 68 -2.96 4.98 4.60
C GLU A 68 -2.04 3.84 5.04
N GLU A 69 -2.03 2.74 4.30
CA GLU A 69 -1.14 1.61 4.59
C GLU A 69 0.34 2.01 4.51
N TRP A 70 0.77 2.71 3.45
CA TRP A 70 2.16 3.16 3.31
C TRP A 70 2.55 4.14 4.43
N GLU A 71 1.67 5.09 4.76
CA GLU A 71 1.92 6.08 5.82
C GLU A 71 2.02 5.47 7.23
N GLN A 72 1.29 4.37 7.49
CA GLN A 72 1.13 3.83 8.83
C GLN A 72 1.99 2.61 9.14
N PHE A 73 2.11 1.65 8.20
CA PHE A 73 2.53 0.28 8.55
C PHE A 73 3.97 -0.09 8.17
N TYR A 74 4.72 0.80 7.54
CA TYR A 74 6.08 0.48 7.09
C TYR A 74 7.18 1.15 7.92
N LEU A 75 7.02 2.44 8.24
CA LEU A 75 8.03 3.18 9.00
C LEU A 75 7.75 3.08 10.52
N PRO A 76 8.79 3.20 11.38
CA PRO A 76 8.62 3.11 12.83
C PRO A 76 7.53 4.04 13.39
N ASP A 77 7.45 5.25 12.84
CA ASP A 77 6.45 6.24 13.16
C ASP A 77 5.56 6.48 11.94
N HIS A 78 4.28 6.83 12.20
CA HIS A 78 3.38 7.31 11.16
C HIS A 78 3.97 8.54 10.48
N MET A 79 4.02 8.54 9.15
CA MET A 79 4.52 9.68 8.38
C MET A 79 3.69 9.89 7.12
N PHE A 80 3.28 11.13 6.88
CA PHE A 80 2.56 11.50 5.66
C PHE A 80 3.47 11.42 4.43
N MET A 81 2.88 11.09 3.28
CA MET A 81 3.61 10.99 2.02
C MET A 81 2.77 11.39 0.81
N GLU A 82 3.47 11.64 -0.30
CA GLU A 82 2.84 11.90 -1.60
C GLU A 82 3.51 11.04 -2.68
N VAL A 83 2.69 10.32 -3.45
CA VAL A 83 3.14 9.61 -4.65
C VAL A 83 3.57 10.61 -5.70
N ILE A 84 4.76 10.43 -6.26
CA ILE A 84 5.33 11.29 -7.30
C ILE A 84 5.37 10.62 -8.68
N GLY A 85 5.14 9.31 -8.73
CA GLY A 85 5.00 8.57 -9.98
C GLY A 85 5.40 7.10 -9.85
N VAL A 86 5.55 6.46 -11.01
CA VAL A 86 5.87 5.04 -11.12
C VAL A 86 6.95 4.80 -12.17
N LEU A 87 7.88 3.90 -11.87
CA LEU A 87 8.83 3.38 -12.85
C LEU A 87 8.20 2.16 -13.54
N GLU A 88 7.92 2.30 -14.84
CA GLU A 88 7.20 1.29 -15.62
C GLU A 88 8.14 0.19 -16.15
N LYS A 89 7.68 -1.07 -16.14
CA LYS A 89 8.40 -2.25 -16.66
C LYS A 89 9.73 -2.50 -15.96
N PHE A 90 9.83 -2.12 -14.70
CA PHE A 90 11.02 -2.32 -13.88
C PHE A 90 10.99 -3.72 -13.26
N PRO A 91 12.06 -4.54 -13.42
CA PRO A 91 12.08 -5.92 -12.97
C PRO A 91 12.14 -5.98 -11.44
N CYS A 92 10.97 -5.93 -10.83
CA CYS A 92 10.75 -5.97 -9.39
C CYS A 92 9.57 -6.87 -9.09
N ASN A 93 9.49 -7.37 -7.86
CA ASN A 93 8.47 -8.30 -7.43
C ASN A 93 7.17 -7.57 -7.06
N SER A 94 6.64 -6.78 -7.99
CA SER A 94 5.38 -6.05 -7.85
C SER A 94 4.42 -6.36 -9.00
N PRO A 95 3.11 -6.13 -8.80
CA PRO A 95 2.15 -6.19 -9.90
C PRO A 95 2.58 -5.32 -11.08
N ASN A 96 2.44 -5.85 -12.30
CA ASN A 96 2.75 -5.16 -13.56
C ASN A 96 4.19 -4.62 -13.71
N ASP A 97 5.16 -5.14 -12.93
CA ASP A 97 6.56 -4.68 -12.96
C ASP A 97 6.67 -3.17 -12.69
N GLU A 98 5.87 -2.65 -11.75
CA GLU A 98 5.78 -1.23 -11.40
C GLU A 98 6.44 -0.92 -10.05
N LEU A 99 7.42 -0.02 -10.05
CA LEU A 99 8.03 0.48 -8.82
C LEU A 99 7.49 1.89 -8.51
N VAL A 100 6.66 2.00 -7.49
CA VAL A 100 6.03 3.28 -7.11
C VAL A 100 7.03 4.11 -6.31
N LEU A 101 7.22 5.38 -6.69
CA LEU A 101 8.04 6.33 -5.94
C LEU A 101 7.17 7.35 -5.22
N MET A 102 7.54 7.63 -3.98
CA MET A 102 6.83 8.54 -3.08
C MET A 102 7.81 9.36 -2.24
N VAL A 103 7.38 10.55 -1.84
CA VAL A 103 8.14 11.47 -0.99
C VAL A 103 7.43 11.57 0.35
N TYR A 104 8.17 11.36 1.42
CA TYR A 104 7.65 11.48 2.78
C TYR A 104 7.86 12.90 3.32
N GLU A 105 7.18 13.23 4.43
CA GLU A 105 7.24 14.55 5.05
C GLU A 105 8.64 14.96 5.57
N ASP A 106 9.53 13.99 5.77
CA ASP A 106 10.95 14.19 6.08
C ASP A 106 11.80 14.57 4.84
N GLY A 107 11.20 14.55 3.65
CA GLY A 107 11.82 14.84 2.36
C GLY A 107 12.53 13.64 1.72
N ASN A 108 12.56 12.48 2.39
CA ASN A 108 13.13 11.26 1.83
C ASN A 108 12.24 10.71 0.72
N VAL A 109 12.88 10.05 -0.25
CA VAL A 109 12.19 9.36 -1.34
C VAL A 109 12.24 7.87 -1.09
N TYR A 110 11.06 7.26 -1.07
CA TYR A 110 10.91 5.83 -0.92
C TYR A 110 10.39 5.19 -2.21
N ALA A 111 10.76 3.93 -2.40
CA ALA A 111 10.29 3.08 -3.48
C ALA A 111 9.53 1.89 -2.91
N TYR A 112 8.30 1.67 -3.37
CA TYR A 112 7.48 0.56 -2.95
C TYR A 112 7.55 -0.59 -3.95
N GLU A 113 7.93 -1.77 -3.45
CA GLU A 113 8.01 -3.03 -4.19
C GLU A 113 7.20 -4.11 -3.46
N GLY A 114 6.03 -4.46 -4.00
CA GLY A 114 5.25 -5.61 -3.54
C GLY A 114 4.67 -5.43 -2.13
N ASN A 115 5.49 -5.66 -1.10
CA ASN A 115 5.21 -5.48 0.34
C ASN A 115 6.45 -4.93 1.09
N ARG A 116 7.32 -4.20 0.38
CA ARG A 116 8.55 -3.62 0.93
C ARG A 116 8.65 -2.17 0.54
N LEU A 117 9.12 -1.36 1.49
CA LEU A 117 9.44 0.05 1.27
C LEU A 117 10.96 0.22 1.33
N HIS A 118 11.54 0.81 0.29
CA HIS A 118 12.99 1.00 0.17
C HIS A 118 13.33 2.48 0.25
N LEU A 119 14.26 2.86 1.12
CA LEU A 119 14.81 4.22 1.12
C LEU A 119 15.68 4.39 -0.14
N ALA A 120 15.10 5.02 -1.15
CA ALA A 120 15.66 5.13 -2.49
C ALA A 120 16.55 6.37 -2.67
N SER A 121 16.31 7.42 -1.88
CA SER A 121 17.12 8.65 -1.85
C SER A 121 16.80 9.47 -0.60
N ASN A 122 17.74 10.28 -0.10
CA ASN A 122 17.48 11.17 1.04
C ASN A 122 16.82 12.50 0.64
N SER A 123 16.64 12.74 -0.66
CA SER A 123 15.91 13.89 -1.20
C SER A 123 15.58 13.72 -2.68
N LEU A 124 14.60 14.48 -3.17
CA LEU A 124 14.33 14.62 -4.61
C LEU A 124 15.54 15.13 -5.39
N LYS A 125 16.30 16.07 -4.81
CA LYS A 125 17.54 16.57 -5.42
C LYS A 125 18.54 15.44 -5.65
N GLU A 126 18.78 14.64 -4.62
CA GLU A 126 19.68 13.49 -4.72
C GLU A 126 19.16 12.44 -5.73
N LEU A 127 17.85 12.17 -5.76
CA LEU A 127 17.23 11.25 -6.72
C LEU A 127 17.51 11.68 -8.16
N PHE A 128 17.33 12.96 -8.48
CA PHE A 128 17.51 13.46 -9.85
C PHE A 128 19.00 13.64 -10.23
N GLU A 129 19.84 14.03 -9.28
CA GLU A 129 21.27 14.25 -9.53
C GLU A 129 22.07 12.95 -9.58
N ARG A 130 21.76 11.98 -8.71
CA ARG A 130 22.53 10.72 -8.54
C ARG A 130 21.81 9.49 -9.08
N GLY A 131 20.50 9.59 -9.32
CA GLY A 131 19.69 8.48 -9.82
C GLY A 131 19.03 7.66 -8.73
N LEU A 132 18.16 6.74 -9.16
CA LEU A 132 17.46 5.83 -8.27
C LEU A 132 18.43 4.82 -7.65
N GLN A 133 18.45 4.74 -6.32
CA GLN A 133 19.15 3.65 -5.63
C GLN A 133 18.16 2.52 -5.36
N PHE A 134 18.36 1.39 -6.06
CA PHE A 134 17.53 0.21 -5.91
C PHE A 134 18.37 -1.09 -5.99
N PRO A 135 18.25 -2.02 -5.03
CA PRO A 135 17.52 -1.88 -3.76
C PRO A 135 18.03 -0.69 -2.92
N GLY A 136 17.13 -0.09 -2.13
CA GLY A 136 17.44 1.07 -1.29
C GLY A 136 18.45 0.79 -0.17
N THR A 137 18.95 1.85 0.47
CA THR A 137 19.94 1.76 1.58
C THR A 137 19.36 1.14 2.84
N LYS A 138 18.07 1.35 3.07
CA LYS A 138 17.26 0.74 4.11
C LYS A 138 16.02 0.12 3.48
N GLN A 139 15.51 -0.92 4.10
CA GLN A 139 14.29 -1.60 3.68
C GLN A 139 13.39 -1.76 4.88
N TYR A 140 12.11 -1.58 4.65
CA TYR A 140 11.07 -1.75 5.64
C TYR A 140 10.03 -2.75 5.14
N TYR A 141 9.47 -3.52 6.06
CA TYR A 141 8.43 -4.49 5.77
C TYR A 141 7.12 -4.09 6.41
N ARG A 142 6.00 -4.56 5.85
CA ARG A 142 4.67 -4.29 6.39
C ARG A 142 4.54 -4.80 7.82
N GLY A 143 4.14 -3.93 8.73
CA GLY A 143 4.02 -4.19 10.17
C GLY A 143 5.26 -3.85 10.99
N GLN A 144 6.32 -3.32 10.36
CA GLN A 144 7.54 -2.95 11.08
C GLN A 144 7.32 -1.84 12.12
N SER A 145 6.30 -0.98 11.94
CA SER A 145 5.89 0.03 12.91
C SER A 145 5.56 -0.54 14.30
N PHE A 146 5.29 -1.84 14.40
CA PHE A 146 4.94 -2.52 15.64
C PHE A 146 6.08 -3.35 16.24
N GLU A 147 7.28 -3.33 15.64
CA GLU A 147 8.41 -4.18 16.06
C GLU A 147 8.83 -3.92 17.52
N ASP A 148 8.77 -2.66 17.95
CA ASP A 148 9.15 -2.22 19.30
C ASP A 148 7.96 -2.16 20.30
N MET A 149 6.75 -2.56 19.88
CA MET A 149 5.55 -2.44 20.70
C MET A 149 5.55 -3.43 21.86
N LYS A 150 5.39 -2.92 23.09
CA LYS A 150 5.45 -3.74 24.32
C LYS A 150 4.13 -4.45 24.60
N GLU A 151 4.20 -5.54 25.37
CA GLU A 151 3.02 -6.32 25.77
C GLU A 151 1.95 -5.46 26.45
N GLU A 152 2.35 -4.53 27.32
CA GLU A 152 1.42 -3.59 27.97
C GLU A 152 0.67 -2.69 26.96
N GLU A 153 1.34 -2.28 25.89
CA GLU A 153 0.75 -1.47 24.83
C GLU A 153 -0.20 -2.31 23.99
N TRP A 154 0.17 -3.55 23.67
CA TRP A 154 -0.72 -4.51 23.02
C TRP A 154 -1.96 -4.80 23.86
N ASN A 155 -1.81 -4.92 25.18
CA ASN A 155 -2.93 -5.13 26.09
C ASN A 155 -3.86 -3.92 26.09
N LYS A 156 -3.34 -2.68 26.08
CA LYS A 156 -4.18 -1.48 25.94
C LYS A 156 -4.97 -1.48 24.63
N VAL A 157 -4.36 -1.88 23.52
CA VAL A 157 -5.06 -1.98 22.23
C VAL A 157 -6.16 -3.04 22.28
N LYS A 158 -5.88 -4.23 22.83
CA LYS A 158 -6.88 -5.29 23.00
C LYS A 158 -8.05 -4.88 23.90
N GLU A 159 -7.77 -4.04 24.89
CA GLU A 159 -8.76 -3.54 25.83
C GLU A 159 -9.58 -2.34 25.31
N SER A 160 -9.28 -1.83 24.10
CA SER A 160 -10.05 -0.74 23.49
C SER A 160 -11.48 -1.19 23.16
N GLU A 161 -12.42 -0.25 23.25
CA GLU A 161 -13.84 -0.50 22.92
C GLU A 161 -14.00 -1.03 21.49
N GLU A 162 -13.29 -0.42 20.53
CA GLU A 162 -13.32 -0.79 19.11
C GLU A 162 -12.88 -2.25 18.89
N VAL A 163 -11.77 -2.67 19.49
CA VAL A 163 -11.26 -4.05 19.34
C VAL A 163 -12.18 -5.04 20.06
N LYS A 164 -12.71 -4.68 21.22
CA LYS A 164 -13.68 -5.52 21.94
C LYS A 164 -14.97 -5.73 21.15
N GLU A 165 -15.50 -4.66 20.56
CA GLU A 165 -16.71 -4.73 19.72
C GLU A 165 -16.45 -5.60 18.48
N MET A 166 -15.34 -5.36 17.78
CA MET A 166 -14.93 -6.17 16.63
C MET A 166 -14.77 -7.66 16.98
N MET A 167 -14.16 -7.98 18.12
CA MET A 167 -14.01 -9.37 18.58
C MET A 167 -15.36 -10.02 18.92
N LYS A 168 -16.29 -9.26 19.48
CA LYS A 168 -17.65 -9.73 19.77
C LYS A 168 -18.44 -10.00 18.49
N GLU A 169 -18.37 -9.11 17.52
CA GLU A 169 -19.01 -9.29 16.21
C GLU A 169 -18.43 -10.50 15.45
N HIS A 170 -17.10 -10.66 15.50
CA HIS A 170 -16.43 -11.82 14.93
C HIS A 170 -16.93 -13.13 15.57
N GLN A 171 -17.00 -13.17 16.90
CA GLN A 171 -17.49 -14.33 17.64
C GLN A 171 -18.95 -14.66 17.29
N GLN A 172 -19.82 -13.65 17.23
CA GLN A 172 -21.22 -13.82 16.84
C GLN A 172 -21.36 -14.36 15.42
N THR A 173 -20.53 -13.87 14.51
CA THR A 173 -20.49 -14.33 13.11
C THR A 173 -20.08 -15.81 13.05
N LEU A 174 -19.02 -16.20 13.77
CA LEU A 174 -18.59 -17.60 13.85
C LEU A 174 -19.68 -18.51 14.41
N GLU A 175 -20.37 -18.09 15.48
CA GLU A 175 -21.45 -18.85 16.09
C GLU A 175 -22.63 -19.03 15.14
N CYS A 176 -23.03 -17.96 14.44
CA CYS A 176 -24.10 -18.01 13.45
C CYS A 176 -23.77 -18.93 12.26
N MET A 177 -22.52 -18.90 11.79
CA MET A 177 -22.08 -19.70 10.64
C MET A 177 -21.79 -21.17 10.99
N LYS A 178 -21.51 -21.48 12.25
CA LYS A 178 -21.13 -22.84 12.69
C LYS A 178 -22.14 -23.89 12.26
N GLY A 179 -23.44 -23.63 12.43
CA GLY A 179 -24.49 -24.60 12.12
C GLY A 179 -24.59 -24.92 10.62
N SER A 180 -24.56 -23.89 9.77
CA SER A 180 -24.63 -24.07 8.32
C SER A 180 -23.35 -24.70 7.77
N TYR A 181 -22.19 -24.33 8.31
CA TYR A 181 -20.91 -24.91 7.92
C TYR A 181 -20.84 -26.42 8.24
N LEU A 182 -21.22 -26.82 9.45
CA LEU A 182 -21.25 -28.24 9.85
C LEU A 182 -22.24 -29.04 9.00
N ALA A 183 -23.45 -28.51 8.76
CA ALA A 183 -24.43 -29.18 7.92
C ALA A 183 -23.92 -29.39 6.47
N ASN A 184 -23.23 -28.39 5.91
CA ASN A 184 -22.63 -28.50 4.58
C ASN A 184 -21.51 -29.56 4.55
N LEU A 185 -20.67 -29.63 5.58
CA LEU A 185 -19.63 -30.66 5.70
C LEU A 185 -20.23 -32.07 5.78
N ASP A 186 -21.29 -32.26 6.54
CA ASP A 186 -21.98 -33.55 6.65
C ASP A 186 -22.56 -34.00 5.29
N VAL A 187 -23.16 -33.08 4.54
CA VAL A 187 -23.63 -33.36 3.17
C VAL A 187 -22.49 -33.77 2.24
N ILE A 188 -21.34 -33.10 2.31
CA ILE A 188 -20.16 -33.43 1.50
C ILE A 188 -19.61 -34.82 1.86
N MET A 189 -19.50 -35.11 3.15
CA MET A 189 -19.01 -36.41 3.64
C MET A 189 -19.95 -37.56 3.27
N GLY A 190 -21.28 -37.36 3.37
CA GLY A 190 -22.28 -38.36 2.98
C GLY A 190 -22.22 -38.70 1.49
N ARG A 191 -22.01 -37.69 0.63
CA ARG A 191 -21.83 -37.88 -0.82
C ARG A 191 -20.57 -38.68 -1.15
N GLN A 192 -19.47 -38.47 -0.41
CA GLN A 192 -18.21 -39.20 -0.62
C GLN A 192 -18.28 -40.67 -0.17
N ARG A 193 -19.16 -41.00 0.78
CA ARG A 193 -19.36 -42.38 1.28
C ARG A 193 -20.32 -43.21 0.43
N GLY A 194 -20.88 -42.66 -0.64
CA GLY A 194 -21.77 -43.39 -1.56
C GLY A 194 -23.16 -43.70 -1.01
N GLU A 195 -23.60 -43.00 0.05
CA GLU A 195 -24.98 -43.12 0.53
C GLU A 195 -25.91 -42.28 -0.36
N GLN A 196 -26.75 -42.95 -1.15
CA GLN A 196 -27.90 -42.31 -1.79
C GLN A 196 -28.88 -41.86 -0.71
N SER A 197 -29.12 -40.55 -0.58
CA SER A 197 -30.20 -40.05 0.26
C SER A 197 -31.56 -40.54 -0.26
N PRO A 198 -32.48 -40.98 0.62
CA PRO A 198 -33.83 -41.35 0.22
C PRO A 198 -34.56 -40.11 -0.33
N ALA A 199 -35.31 -40.32 -1.40
CA ALA A 199 -35.97 -39.28 -2.16
C ALA A 199 -36.90 -38.39 -1.30
N GLY A 200 -36.79 -37.08 -1.51
CA GLY A 200 -37.86 -36.11 -1.23
C GLY A 200 -37.72 -35.32 0.07
N VAL A 201 -37.09 -34.14 0.00
CA VAL A 201 -37.72 -32.80 0.08
C VAL A 201 -36.60 -31.81 -0.22
N GLY A 202 -36.68 -31.14 -1.37
CA GLY A 202 -35.76 -30.05 -1.70
C GLY A 202 -35.92 -28.94 -0.69
N LYS A 203 -34.87 -28.67 0.10
CA LYS A 203 -34.69 -27.37 0.73
C LYS A 203 -33.72 -26.60 -0.15
N GLU A 204 -34.19 -25.48 -0.70
CA GLU A 204 -33.35 -24.54 -1.43
C GLU A 204 -32.14 -24.13 -0.57
N PRO A 205 -30.98 -23.86 -1.20
CA PRO A 205 -29.88 -23.21 -0.51
C PRO A 205 -30.38 -21.92 0.13
N ILE A 206 -30.15 -21.76 1.43
CA ILE A 206 -30.44 -20.49 2.12
C ILE A 206 -29.50 -19.44 1.50
N PRO A 207 -30.02 -18.33 0.95
CA PRO A 207 -29.19 -17.33 0.32
C PRO A 207 -28.24 -16.72 1.36
N VAL A 208 -26.95 -16.74 1.03
CA VAL A 208 -25.95 -15.95 1.73
C VAL A 208 -26.07 -14.54 1.16
N HIS A 209 -26.72 -13.64 1.90
CA HIS A 209 -26.64 -12.22 1.60
C HIS A 209 -25.26 -11.73 2.07
N LEU A 210 -24.35 -11.62 1.09
CA LEU A 210 -23.12 -10.84 1.17
C LEU A 210 -23.44 -9.36 0.94
#